data_AF-A0AAV0Q5Z4-F1
#
_entry.id   AF-A0AAV0Q5Z4-F1
#
_cell.length_a   1.000
_cell.length_b   1.000
_cell.length_c   1.000
_cell.angle_alpha   90.00
_cell.angle_beta   90.00
_cell.angle_gamma   90.00
#
_symmetry.space_group_name_H-M   'P 1'
#
loop_
_entity.id
_entity.type
_entity.pdbx_description
1 polymer ?
#
loop_
_entity_poly.entity_id
_entity_poly.type
_entity_poly.pdbx_seq_one_letter_code
_entity_poly.pdbx_strand_id
1 'polypeptide(L)' 'MAKPTRLHMAVAKRVLRYLKGTLEYGIRYTPHDQDEGLVGFTDSDYAGDINDRRSTSGYVFFWLEGLSLRHPGSSMWLPC' A
#
# COMPACT_ATOMS: atom_id res chain seq x y z
N MET A 1 -15.06 3.36 32.48
CA MET A 1 -13.61 3.65 32.36
C MET A 1 -12.86 2.38 31.99
N ALA A 2 -11.93 2.47 31.05
CA ALA A 2 -11.05 1.34 30.70
C ALA A 2 -10.08 1.04 31.86
N LYS A 3 -9.82 -0.26 32.11
CA LYS A 3 -8.89 -0.75 33.14
C LYS A 3 -7.76 -1.55 32.48
N PRO A 4 -6.74 -0.88 31.91
CA PRO A 4 -5.64 -1.57 31.24
C PRO A 4 -4.83 -2.42 32.23
N THR A 5 -4.53 -3.66 31.84
CA THR A 5 -3.73 -4.58 32.65
C THR A 5 -2.25 -4.42 32.32
N ARG A 6 -1.39 -5.05 33.13
CA ARG A 6 0.07 -5.11 32.85
C ARG A 6 0.36 -5.71 31.47
N LEU A 7 -0.43 -6.69 31.03
CA LEU A 7 -0.32 -7.30 29.70
C LEU A 7 -0.62 -6.28 28.61
N HIS A 8 -1.71 -5.50 28.75
CA HIS A 8 -2.04 -4.44 27.78
C HIS A 8 -0.91 -3.42 27.66
N MET A 9 -0.33 -3.00 28.79
CA MET A 9 0.79 -2.06 28.80
C MET A 9 2.07 -2.64 28.19
N ALA A 10 2.33 -3.93 28.37
CA ALA A 10 3.48 -4.59 27.77
C ALA A 10 3.38 -4.66 26.24
N VAL A 11 2.20 -4.99 25.71
CA VAL A 11 1.92 -4.99 24.27
C VAL A 11 2.02 -3.58 23.70
N ALA A 12 1.42 -2.57 24.34
CA ALA A 12 1.51 -1.17 23.91
C ALA A 12 2.98 -0.70 23.84
N LYS A 13 3.78 -1.01 24.86
CA LYS A 13 5.22 -0.70 24.86
C LYS A 13 5.97 -1.41 23.71
N ARG A 14 5.59 -2.63 23.33
CA ARG A 14 6.18 -3.34 22.20
C ARG A 14 5.89 -2.61 20.88
N VAL A 15 4.65 -2.19 20.67
CA VAL A 15 4.25 -1.41 19.48
C VAL A 15 5.06 -0.11 19.42
N LEU A 16 5.14 0.64 20.52
CA LEU A 16 5.89 1.90 20.56
C LEU A 16 7.39 1.71 20.31
N ARG A 17 8.00 0.62 20.82
CA ARG A 17 9.41 0.30 20.53
C ARG A 17 9.63 -0.02 19.06
N TYR A 18 8.72 -0.77 18.44
CA TYR A 18 8.78 -1.06 17.01
C TYR A 18 8.72 0.24 16.21
N LEU A 19 7.70 1.08 16.45
CA LEU A 19 7.55 2.37 15.77
C LEU A 19 8.79 3.27 15.92
N LYS A 20 9.38 3.33 17.11
CA LYS A 20 10.62 4.09 17.34
C LYS A 20 11.81 3.54 16.55
N GLY A 21 11.91 2.21 16.42
CA GLY A 21 13.02 1.56 15.72
C GLY A 21 12.89 1.54 14.20
N THR A 22 11.67 1.73 13.68
CA THR A 22 11.37 1.66 12.24
C THR A 22 10.95 2.99 11.64
N LEU A 23 11.36 4.12 12.24
CA LEU A 23 11.02 5.45 11.73
C LEU A 23 11.53 5.70 10.31
N GLU A 24 12.66 5.09 9.96
CA GLU A 24 13.29 5.23 8.64
C GLU A 24 12.82 4.14 7.65
N TYR A 25 11.97 3.22 8.10
CA TYR A 25 11.54 2.09 7.29
C TYR A 25 10.28 2.51 6.53
N GLY A 26 10.33 2.38 5.21
CA GLY A 26 9.22 2.68 4.33
C GLY A 26 9.23 1.75 3.12
N ILE A 27 8.07 1.60 2.50
CA ILE A 27 7.96 0.94 1.21
C ILE A 27 8.38 1.97 0.16
N ARG A 28 9.44 1.69 -0.60
CA ARG A 28 9.92 2.55 -1.68
C ARG A 28 9.76 1.84 -3.01
N TYR A 29 8.83 2.32 -3.83
CA TYR A 29 8.72 1.93 -5.22
C TYR A 29 9.69 2.80 -6.04
N THR A 30 10.64 2.18 -6.72
CA THR A 30 11.54 2.86 -7.66
C THR A 30 11.08 2.56 -9.07
N PRO A 31 10.96 3.58 -9.96
CA PRO A 31 10.67 3.32 -11.36
C PRO A 31 11.81 2.50 -11.95
N HIS A 32 11.46 1.42 -12.64
CA HIS A 32 12.37 0.63 -13.45
C HIS A 32 12.03 0.92 -14.93
N ASP A 33 13.02 0.77 -15.84
CA ASP A 33 12.86 1.09 -17.27
C ASP A 33 11.84 0.19 -18.00
N GLN A 34 11.30 -0.81 -17.30
CA GLN A 34 10.18 -1.63 -17.75
C GLN A 34 8.95 -1.19 -16.95
N ASP A 35 7.85 -0.85 -17.63
CA ASP A 35 6.57 -0.46 -17.02
C ASP A 35 6.03 -1.59 -16.13
N GLU A 36 6.56 -1.68 -14.90
CA GLU A 36 6.23 -2.71 -13.92
C GLU A 36 4.97 -2.29 -13.15
N GLY A 37 3.82 -2.40 -13.82
CA GLY A 37 2.53 -2.82 -13.25
C GLY A 37 2.02 -2.21 -11.93
N LEU A 38 2.56 -1.13 -11.39
CA LEU A 38 2.16 -0.54 -10.12
C LEU A 38 0.86 0.26 -10.31
N VAL A 39 -0.26 -0.30 -9.86
CA VAL A 39 -1.57 0.34 -9.93
C VAL A 39 -2.00 0.79 -8.54
N GLY A 40 -2.21 2.09 -8.38
CA GLY A 40 -2.73 2.70 -7.16
C GLY A 40 -4.21 3.08 -7.28
N PHE A 41 -5.01 2.71 -6.29
CA PHE A 41 -6.37 3.18 -6.11
C PHE A 41 -6.45 4.08 -4.87
N THR A 42 -7.20 5.16 -4.99
CA THR A 42 -7.51 6.06 -3.88
C THR A 42 -9.01 6.16 -3.74
N ASP A 43 -9.49 6.12 -2.50
CA ASP A 43 -10.89 6.37 -2.17
C ASP A 43 -10.95 7.46 -1.10
N SER A 44 -11.98 8.29 -1.16
CA SER A 44 -12.21 9.34 -0.17
C SER A 44 -13.69 9.38 0.16
N ASP A 45 -14.05 8.98 1.38
CA ASP A 45 -15.40 9.12 1.89
C ASP A 45 -15.49 10.38 2.76
N TYR A 46 -16.26 11.36 2.30
CA TYR A 46 -16.57 12.61 3.01
C TYR A 46 -17.94 12.56 3.72
N ALA A 47 -18.84 11.65 3.30
CA ALA A 47 -20.25 11.67 3.68
C ALA A 47 -20.61 10.63 4.76
N GLY A 48 -19.70 9.72 5.10
CA GLY A 48 -19.91 8.67 6.10
C GLY A 48 -19.87 9.09 7.58
N ASP A 49 -19.40 10.30 7.91
CA ASP A 49 -19.24 10.77 9.29
C ASP A 49 -20.19 11.94 9.61
N ILE A 50 -21.34 11.60 10.20
CA ILE A 50 -22.38 12.56 10.62
C ILE A 50 -21.92 13.48 11.77
N ASN A 51 -20.91 13.08 12.55
CA ASN A 51 -20.50 13.84 13.73
C ASN A 51 -19.30 14.74 13.48
N ASP A 52 -18.24 14.23 12.84
CA ASP A 52 -16.96 14.97 12.78
C ASP A 52 -16.56 15.41 11.37
N ARG A 53 -17.35 15.11 10.33
CA ARG A 53 -17.06 15.44 8.91
C ARG A 53 -15.59 15.17 8.54
N ARG A 54 -15.00 14.11 9.10
CA ARG A 54 -13.62 13.72 8.76
C ARG A 54 -13.64 12.91 7.49
N SER A 55 -13.06 13.47 6.43
CA SER A 55 -12.72 12.69 5.24
C SER A 55 -11.84 11.52 5.65
N THR A 56 -12.27 10.30 5.37
CA THR A 56 -11.41 9.12 5.48
C THR A 56 -10.84 8.85 4.09
N SER A 57 -9.54 9.08 3.90
CA SER A 57 -8.85 8.71 2.67
C SER A 57 -8.21 7.32 2.81
N GLY A 58 -8.50 6.44 1.86
CA GLY A 58 -7.90 5.11 1.74
C GLY A 58 -7.04 5.03 0.48
N TYR A 59 -5.91 4.33 0.57
CA TYR A 59 -5.02 4.07 -0.56
C TYR A 59 -4.69 2.58 -0.63
N VAL A 60 -4.70 2.02 -1.85
CA VAL A 60 -4.31 0.64 -2.12
C VAL A 60 -3.40 0.60 -3.34
N PHE A 61 -2.21 0.02 -3.20
CA PHE A 61 -1.25 -0.13 -4.29
C PHE A 61 -1.06 -1.62 -4.61
N PHE A 62 -1.22 -1.99 -5.88
CA PHE A 62 -1.04 -3.34 -6.40
C PHE A 62 0.17 -3.40 -7.33
N TRP A 63 0.97 -4.45 -7.18
CA TRP A 63 2.06 -4.77 -8.10
C TRP A 63 1.58 -5.88 -9.06
N LEU A 64 1.24 -5.51 -10.29
CA LEU A 64 0.75 -6.45 -11.30
C LEU A 64 1.90 -6.93 -12.17
N GLU A 65 2.63 -7.95 -11.72
CA GLU A 65 3.52 -8.69 -12.62
C GLU A 65 2.68 -9.63 -13.51
N GLY A 66 2.45 -9.22 -14.77
CA GLY A 66 2.26 -10.17 -15.86
C GLY A 66 0.82 -10.49 -16.32
N LEU A 67 0.06 -9.48 -16.73
CA LEU A 67 -0.98 -9.69 -17.76
C LEU A 67 -0.52 -9.10 -19.11
N SER A 68 0.62 -9.56 -19.59
CA SER A 68 0.89 -9.53 -21.02
C SER A 68 0.08 -10.65 -21.66
N LEU A 69 -1.18 -10.35 -22.04
CA LEU A 69 -1.85 -11.09 -23.11
C LEU A 69 -1.05 -10.82 -24.39
N ARG A 70 0.08 -11.52 -24.52
CA ARG A 70 0.86 -11.51 -25.75
C ARG A 70 0.01 -12.26 -26.78
N HIS A 71 -0.71 -11.50 -27.60
CA HIS A 71 -1.42 -12.02 -28.76
C HIS A 71 -0.46 -12.91 -29.57
N PRO A 72 -0.82 -14.16 -29.91
CA PRO A 72 -0.07 -14.92 -30.88
C PRO A 72 -0.39 -14.34 -32.26
N GLY A 73 0.45 -13.42 -32.73
CA GLY A 73 0.36 -12.95 -34.12
C GLY A 73 0.63 -11.46 -34.32
N SER A 74 1.86 -11.02 -34.10
CA SER A 74 2.42 -9.93 -34.90
C SER A 74 3.78 -10.37 -35.41
N SER A 75 3.79 -10.67 -36.70
CA SER A 75 4.96 -10.84 -37.55
C SER A 75 5.91 -9.65 -37.48
N MET A 76 7.15 -9.89 -37.93
CA MET A 76 8.24 -8.92 -38.12
C MET A 76 8.95 -8.65 -36.80
N TRP A 77 10.15 -9.20 -36.54
CA TRP A 77 11.39 -8.94 -37.28
C TRP A 77 12.30 -10.19 -37.34
N LEU A 78 12.81 -10.54 -38.52
CA LEU A 78 13.99 -11.38 -38.69
C LEU A 78 15.23 -10.48 -38.81
N PRO A 79 16.38 -10.82 -38.23
CA PRO A 79 17.65 -10.21 -38.58
C PRO A 79 18.30 -11.01 -39.71
N CYS A 80 18.19 -10.51 -40.94
CA CYS A 80 19.09 -10.64 -42.11
C CYS A 80 18.32 -10.34 -43.40
#